data_AF-A0A6L9QJ40-F1
#
_entry.id   AF-A0A6L9QJ40-F1
#
_cell.length_a   1.000
_cell.length_b   1.000
_cell.length_c   1.000
_cell.angle_alpha   90.00
_cell.angle_beta   90.00
_cell.angle_gamma   90.00
#
_symmetry.space_group_name_H-M   'P 1'
#
loop_
_entity.id
_entity.type
_entity.pdbx_description
1 polymer ?
#
loop_
_entity_poly.entity_id
_entity_poly.type
_entity_poly.pdbx_seq_one_letter_code
_entity_poly.pdbx_strand_id
1 'polypeptide(L)' 'MAEPLRVLHVSQPNAGGVAVYVGQAAMDQRRRGWNVAVACPPGGDLPERCMAAGVPWLNW' A
#
# COMPACT_ATOMS: atom_id res chain seq x y z
N MET A 1 -0.76 -0.44 -26.09
CA MET A 1 -0.13 -0.77 -24.78
C MET A 1 -1.20 -1.40 -23.91
N ALA A 2 -0.88 -2.44 -23.13
CA ALA A 2 -1.84 -3.01 -22.17
C ALA A 2 -2.14 -1.99 -21.05
N GLU A 3 -3.37 -2.00 -20.53
CA GLU A 3 -3.73 -1.17 -19.36
C GLU A 3 -2.91 -1.61 -18.13
N PRO A 4 -2.42 -0.67 -17.29
CA PRO A 4 -1.72 -1.03 -16.07
C PRO A 4 -2.63 -1.79 -15.10
N LEU A 5 -2.08 -2.81 -14.42
CA LEU A 5 -2.81 -3.53 -13.38
C LEU A 5 -3.23 -2.58 -12.24
N ARG A 6 -4.41 -2.83 -11.68
CA ARG A 6 -4.99 -2.06 -10.58
C ARG A 6 -5.08 -2.95 -9.35
N VAL A 7 -4.46 -2.53 -8.24
CA VAL A 7 -4.35 -3.33 -7.00
C VAL A 7 -4.80 -2.51 -5.80
N LEU A 8 -5.66 -3.10 -4.97
CA LEU A 8 -6.01 -2.59 -3.66
C LEU A 8 -5.55 -3.60 -2.60
N HIS A 9 -4.60 -3.20 -1.76
CA HIS A 9 -4.30 -3.94 -0.53
C HIS A 9 -5.26 -3.50 0.56
N VAL A 10 -5.81 -4.44 1.31
CA VAL A 10 -6.69 -4.16 2.45
C VAL A 10 -6.12 -4.91 3.64
N SER A 11 -5.84 -4.20 4.74
CA SER A 11 -5.26 -4.81 5.94
C SER A 11 -5.77 -4.16 7.22
N GLN A 12 -6.23 -4.98 8.17
CA GLN A 12 -6.55 -4.53 9.54
C GLN A 12 -5.31 -4.55 10.44
N PRO A 13 -4.40 -5.54 10.37
CA PRO A 13 -3.07 -5.35 10.93
C PRO A 13 -2.35 -4.27 10.11
N ASN A 14 -2.30 -3.06 10.65
CA ASN A 14 -1.61 -1.91 10.05
C ASN A 14 -0.26 -1.65 10.75
N ALA A 15 0.22 -2.63 11.52
CA ALA A 15 1.45 -2.56 12.29
C ALA A 15 2.36 -3.79 12.08
N GLY A 16 3.64 -3.63 12.41
CA GLY A 16 4.60 -4.73 12.52
C GLY A 16 4.89 -5.42 11.17
N GLY A 17 5.04 -6.74 11.18
CA GLY A 17 5.44 -7.51 9.98
C GLY A 17 4.47 -7.33 8.80
N VAL A 18 3.16 -7.20 9.07
CA VAL A 18 2.16 -6.97 8.02
C VAL A 18 2.34 -5.60 7.39
N ALA A 19 2.55 -4.56 8.19
CA ALA A 19 2.80 -3.21 7.68
C ALA A 19 4.09 -3.15 6.83
N VAL A 20 5.14 -3.83 7.26
CA VAL A 20 6.39 -3.94 6.50
C VAL A 20 6.14 -4.60 5.16
N TYR A 21 5.50 -5.78 5.16
CA TYR A 21 5.26 -6.54 3.94
C TYR A 21 4.35 -5.77 2.96
N VAL A 22 3.20 -5.29 3.42
CA VAL A 22 2.23 -4.58 2.56
C VAL A 22 2.86 -3.30 1.99
N GLY A 23 3.56 -2.53 2.81
CA GLY A 23 4.27 -1.32 2.35
C GLY A 23 5.32 -1.64 1.28
N GLN A 24 6.13 -2.69 1.47
CA GLN A 24 7.12 -3.12 0.50
C GLN A 24 6.50 -3.63 -0.81
N ALA A 25 5.46 -4.46 -0.71
CA ALA A 25 4.76 -4.99 -1.88
C ALA A 25 4.10 -3.87 -2.70
N ALA A 26 3.41 -2.94 -2.05
CA ALA A 26 2.75 -1.83 -2.72
C ALA A 26 3.76 -0.90 -3.43
N MET A 27 4.89 -0.62 -2.77
CA MET A 27 5.99 0.15 -3.35
C MET A 27 6.59 -0.55 -4.60
N ASP A 28 6.87 -1.85 -4.53
CA ASP A 28 7.41 -2.61 -5.66
C ASP A 28 6.45 -2.63 -6.86
N GLN A 29 5.17 -2.90 -6.60
CA GLN A 29 4.13 -2.90 -7.63
C GLN A 29 4.00 -1.53 -8.31
N ARG A 30 4.05 -0.44 -7.54
CA ARG A 30 4.07 0.91 -8.08
C ARG A 30 5.28 1.17 -8.97
N ARG A 31 6.48 0.70 -8.58
CA ARG A 31 7.71 0.80 -9.41
C ARG A 31 7.60 0.04 -10.73
N ARG A 32 6.78 -1.02 -10.79
CA ARG A 32 6.46 -1.74 -12.04
C ARG A 32 5.44 -1.01 -12.92
N GLY A 33 4.96 0.16 -12.49
CA GLY A 33 3.98 0.97 -13.23
C GLY A 33 2.52 0.60 -12.94
N TRP A 34 2.24 -0.18 -11.90
CA TRP A 34 0.86 -0.55 -11.54
C TRP A 34 0.17 0.60 -10.80
N ASN A 35 -1.16 0.65 -10.89
CA ASN A 35 -1.99 1.57 -10.11
C ASN A 35 -2.37 0.91 -8.78
N VAL A 36 -1.67 1.29 -7.71
CA VAL A 36 -1.78 0.63 -6.39
C VAL A 36 -2.30 1.61 -5.34
N ALA A 37 -3.21 1.15 -4.48
CA ALA A 37 -3.62 1.82 -3.26
C ALA A 37 -3.65 0.84 -2.08
N VAL A 38 -3.63 1.37 -0.86
CA VAL A 38 -3.70 0.59 0.38
C VAL A 38 -4.81 1.14 1.27
N ALA A 39 -5.74 0.30 1.70
CA ALA A 39 -6.75 0.62 2.69
C ALA A 39 -6.41 -0.03 4.04
N CYS A 40 -6.33 0.78 5.10
CA CYS A 40 -6.16 0.29 6.46
C CYS A 40 -6.64 1.33 7.49
N PRO A 41 -6.97 0.90 8.73
CA PRO A 41 -7.35 1.82 9.81
C PRO A 41 -6.25 2.83 10.11
N PRO A 42 -6.56 3.97 10.76
CA PRO A 42 -5.56 4.92 11.19
C PRO A 42 -4.70 4.33 12.31
N GLY A 43 -3.49 4.91 12.49
CA GLY A 43 -2.49 4.39 13.43
C GLY A 43 -1.62 3.28 12.83
N GLY A 44 -0.78 2.68 13.67
CA GLY A 44 0.27 1.77 13.20
C GLY A 44 1.31 2.48 12.32
N ASP A 45 2.09 1.72 11.56
CA ASP A 45 3.14 2.25 10.67
C ASP A 45 2.84 2.04 9.17
N LEU A 46 1.77 1.32 8.81
CA LEU A 46 1.40 1.10 7.41
C LEU A 46 0.99 2.40 6.65
N PRO A 47 0.15 3.30 7.20
CA PRO A 47 -0.19 4.56 6.52
C PRO A 47 1.05 5.40 6.19
N GLU A 48 1.98 5.52 7.14
CA GLU A 48 3.23 6.29 6.97
C GLU A 48 4.12 5.69 5.89
N ARG A 49 4.26 4.36 5.86
CA ARG A 49 4.98 3.64 4.81
C ARG A 49 4.37 3.88 3.44
N CYS A 50 3.04 3.89 3.33
CA CYS A 50 2.33 4.18 2.08
C CYS A 50 2.62 5.60 1.60
N MET A 51 2.49 6.60 2.48
CA MET A 51 2.78 8.00 2.16
C MET A 51 4.24 8.18 1.73
N ALA A 52 5.20 7.58 2.45
CA ALA A 52 6.62 7.64 2.11
C ALA A 52 6.94 6.99 0.76
N ALA A 53 6.18 5.97 0.35
CA ALA A 53 6.31 5.30 -0.95
C ALA A 53 5.51 5.98 -2.08
N GLY A 54 4.77 7.06 -1.78
CA GLY A 54 3.85 7.71 -2.72
C GLY A 54 2.65 6.83 -3.10
N VAL A 55 2.34 5.80 -2.31
CA VAL A 55 1.18 4.94 -2.50
C VAL A 55 -0.02 5.58 -1.80
N PRO A 56 -1.15 5.82 -2.51
CA PRO A 56 -2.38 6.31 -1.90
C PRO A 56 -2.83 5.42 -0.73
N TRP A 57 -3.01 6.05 0.43
CA TRP A 57 -3.65 5.42 1.58
C TRP A 57 -5.12 5.82 1.66
N LEU A 58 -5.98 4.85 1.94
CA LEU A 58 -7.41 5.01 2.15
C LEU A 58 -7.73 4.65 3.60
N ASN A 59 -8.31 5.60 4.33
CA ASN A 59 -8.77 5.36 5.69
C ASN A 59 -10.03 4.47 5.66
N TRP A 60 -9.98 3.30 6.29
CA TRP A 60 -11.06 2.31 6.37
C TRP A 60 -11.25 1.80 7.79
#